data_AF-A0AAP2MPK2-F1
#
_entry.id   AF-A0AAP2MPK2-F1
#
_cell.length_a   1.000
_cell.length_b   1.000
_cell.length_c   1.000
_cell.angle_alpha   90.00
_cell.angle_beta   90.00
_cell.angle_gamma   90.00
#
_symmetry.space_group_name_H-M   'P 1'
#
loop_
_entity.id
_entity.type
_entity.pdbx_description
1 polymer ?
#
loop_
_entity_poly.entity_id
_entity_poly.type
_entity_poly.pdbx_seq_one_letter_code
_entity_poly.pdbx_strand_id
1 'polypeptide(L)'
;MAVSQAGYLQFLRSVVGVPVEALPDDSPFITISYTVGFALTPCEFQCASAAIYELMVYYAATSFLYNNAVDQPGQNWFANVQKEYGLLSGFNGIIQSAADQGTSAATVVPDWVKSATLQELQWMKDPFGQRFLGYLQMMGSVWSLV
;
A
#
# COMPACT_ATOMS: atom_id res chain seq x y z
N MET A 1 1.05 -4.27 22.17
CA MET A 1 2.25 -3.41 22.08
C MET A 1 1.77 -2.01 21.73
N ALA A 2 2.52 -0.97 22.11
CA ALA A 2 2.24 0.35 21.58
C ALA A 2 2.83 0.42 20.17
N VAL A 3 2.07 0.97 19.22
CA VAL A 3 2.55 1.31 17.89
C VAL A 3 3.86 2.08 18.01
N SER A 4 4.92 1.60 17.35
CA SER A 4 6.25 2.20 17.44
C SER A 4 7.03 2.03 16.15
N GLN A 5 7.94 2.97 15.88
CA GLN A 5 8.83 2.90 14.73
C GLN A 5 9.78 1.69 14.81
N ALA A 6 10.23 1.32 16.02
CA ALA A 6 11.07 0.13 16.20
C ALA A 6 10.30 -1.16 15.85
N GLY A 7 9.02 -1.25 16.23
CA GLY A 7 8.15 -2.36 15.82
C GLY A 7 7.91 -2.38 14.32
N TYR A 8 7.75 -1.21 13.69
CA TYR A 8 7.66 -1.10 12.24
C TYR A 8 8.92 -1.59 11.52
N LEU A 9 10.11 -1.23 12.01
CA LEU A 9 11.36 -1.74 11.45
C LEU A 9 11.44 -3.27 11.55
N GLN A 10 11.07 -3.84 12.71
CA GLN A 10 11.01 -5.30 12.85
C GLN A 10 10.03 -5.92 11.85
N PHE A 11 8.85 -5.32 11.67
CA PHE A 11 7.86 -5.76 10.69
C PHE A 11 8.43 -5.73 9.26
N LEU A 12 9.18 -4.69 8.88
CA LEU A 12 9.85 -4.61 7.57
C LEU A 12 10.84 -5.77 7.36
N ARG A 13 11.58 -6.17 8.40
CA ARG A 13 12.56 -7.26 8.30
C ARG A 13 11.91 -8.64 8.31
N SER A 14 10.96 -8.88 9.21
CA SER A 14 10.43 -10.23 9.45
C SER A 14 9.20 -10.59 8.61
N VAL A 15 8.37 -9.60 8.24
CA VAL A 15 7.11 -9.84 7.53
C VAL A 15 7.21 -9.39 6.08
N VAL A 16 7.72 -8.18 5.85
CA VAL A 16 7.85 -7.61 4.50
C VAL A 16 9.08 -8.21 3.77
N GLY A 17 10.14 -8.51 4.52
CA GLY A 17 11.36 -9.08 3.97
C GLY A 17 12.23 -8.07 3.23
N VAL A 18 12.20 -6.79 3.64
CA VAL A 18 13.07 -5.76 3.06
C VAL A 18 14.52 -6.04 3.51
N PRO A 19 15.47 -6.25 2.60
CA PRO A 19 16.87 -6.46 2.96
C PRO A 19 17.49 -5.16 3.50
N VAL A 20 18.45 -5.30 4.42
CA VAL A 20 19.14 -4.15 5.04
C VAL A 20 20.00 -3.43 3.99
N GLU A 21 20.49 -4.16 2.99
CA GLU A 21 21.28 -3.64 1.89
C GLU A 21 20.48 -2.68 1.02
N ALA A 22 19.20 -2.97 0.76
CA ALA A 22 18.32 -2.10 -0.03
C ALA A 22 17.74 -0.94 0.78
N LEU A 23 17.51 -1.16 2.08
CA LEU A 23 17.04 -0.15 3.01
C LEU A 23 17.83 -0.26 4.32
N PRO A 24 18.86 0.56 4.55
CA PRO A 24 19.58 0.60 5.82
C PRO A 24 18.65 0.92 7.00
N ASP A 25 18.93 0.39 8.19
CA ASP A 25 18.10 0.58 9.39
C ASP A 25 18.01 2.06 9.84
N ASP A 26 18.99 2.88 9.48
CA ASP A 26 19.04 4.32 9.72
C ASP A 26 18.44 5.16 8.57
N SER A 27 17.86 4.51 7.56
CA SER A 27 17.27 5.20 6.41
C SER A 27 16.14 6.16 6.85
N PRO A 28 16.15 7.42 6.39
CA PRO A 28 15.10 8.38 6.72
C PRO A 28 13.73 7.94 6.19
N PHE A 29 13.69 7.09 5.16
CA PHE A 29 12.46 6.55 4.61
C PHE A 29 11.67 5.71 5.62
N ILE A 30 12.33 5.04 6.58
CA ILE A 30 11.65 4.27 7.63
C ILE A 30 10.85 5.21 8.55
N THR A 31 11.45 6.33 8.93
CA THR A 31 10.81 7.32 9.81
C THR A 31 9.66 8.02 9.10
N ILE A 32 9.89 8.42 7.84
CA ILE A 32 8.89 9.11 7.02
C ILE A 32 7.70 8.19 6.77
N SER A 33 7.94 6.96 6.32
CA SER A 33 6.85 6.03 6.01
C SER A 33 6.03 5.67 7.25
N TYR A 34 6.69 5.46 8.40
CA TYR A 34 6.01 5.24 9.67
C TYR A 34 5.11 6.42 10.07
N THR A 35 5.63 7.64 9.97
CA THR A 35 4.87 8.86 10.32
C THR A 35 3.66 9.05 9.40
N VAL A 36 3.82 8.77 8.11
CA VAL A 36 2.71 8.80 7.14
C VAL A 36 1.67 7.71 7.46
N GLY A 37 2.10 6.46 7.68
CA GLY A 37 1.18 5.38 8.03
C GLY A 37 0.40 5.64 9.33
N PHE A 38 1.06 6.27 10.31
CA PHE A 38 0.42 6.70 11.55
C PHE A 38 -0.65 7.76 11.29
N ALA A 39 -0.34 8.78 10.46
CA ALA A 39 -1.27 9.85 10.14
C ALA A 39 -2.45 9.40 9.27
N LEU A 40 -2.27 8.38 8.43
CA LEU A 40 -3.31 7.83 7.57
C LEU A 40 -4.28 6.90 8.30
N THR A 41 -3.86 6.30 9.42
CA THR A 41 -4.68 5.31 10.12
C THR A 41 -5.67 6.01 11.07
N PRO A 42 -6.99 5.80 10.92
CA PRO A 42 -7.99 6.44 11.77
C PRO A 42 -7.81 6.04 13.24
N CYS A 43 -7.88 7.02 14.16
CA CYS A 43 -7.61 6.81 15.58
C CYS A 43 -8.70 5.97 16.27
N GLU A 44 -9.88 5.85 15.67
CA GLU A 44 -11.00 5.04 16.15
C GLU A 44 -10.61 3.57 16.31
N PHE A 45 -9.73 3.06 15.42
CA PHE A 45 -9.21 1.70 15.51
C PHE A 45 -8.33 1.48 16.75
N GLN A 46 -7.66 2.53 17.24
CA GLN A 46 -6.86 2.44 18.45
C GLN A 46 -7.72 2.12 19.67
N CYS A 47 -8.94 2.69 19.74
CA CYS A 47 -9.92 2.41 20.78
C CYS A 47 -10.57 1.02 20.62
N ALA A 48 -10.80 0.59 19.38
CA ALA A 48 -11.42 -0.70 19.09
C ALA A 48 -10.47 -1.89 19.36
N SER A 49 -9.22 -1.80 18.89
CA SER A 49 -8.19 -2.82 19.12
C SER A 49 -6.81 -2.26 18.81
N ALA A 50 -5.96 -2.16 19.84
CA ALA A 50 -4.57 -1.73 19.68
C ALA A 50 -3.78 -2.61 18.69
N ALA A 51 -4.09 -3.91 18.63
CA ALA A 51 -3.41 -4.83 17.71
C ALA A 51 -3.82 -4.60 16.24
N ILE A 52 -5.10 -4.31 15.99
CA ILE A 52 -5.57 -3.98 14.63
C ILE A 52 -4.99 -2.64 14.19
N TYR A 53 -5.02 -1.64 15.08
CA TYR A 53 -4.42 -0.34 14.80
C TYR A 53 -2.93 -0.47 14.45
N GLU A 54 -2.18 -1.28 15.18
CA GLU A 54 -0.77 -1.54 14.90
C GLU A 54 -0.53 -2.12 13.51
N LEU A 55 -1.29 -3.15 13.14
CA LEU A 55 -1.20 -3.73 11.81
C LEU A 55 -1.57 -2.72 10.71
N MET A 56 -2.63 -1.93 10.90
CA MET A 56 -3.05 -0.93 9.94
C MET A 56 -1.98 0.14 9.69
N VAL A 57 -1.37 0.67 10.77
CA VAL A 57 -0.28 1.65 10.67
C VAL A 57 0.89 1.06 9.88
N TYR A 58 1.29 -0.18 10.17
CA TYR A 58 2.41 -0.82 9.47
C TYR A 58 2.08 -1.14 8.01
N TYR A 59 0.85 -1.53 7.70
CA TYR A 59 0.41 -1.76 6.32
C TYR A 59 0.39 -0.46 5.51
N ALA A 60 -0.20 0.61 6.04
CA ALA A 60 -0.20 1.92 5.39
C ALA A 60 1.22 2.45 5.18
N ALA A 61 2.06 2.36 6.21
CA ALA A 61 3.47 2.76 6.14
C ALA A 61 4.25 1.96 5.08
N THR A 62 4.05 0.64 5.01
CA THR A 62 4.74 -0.22 4.04
C THR A 62 4.29 0.08 2.62
N SER A 63 3.00 0.27 2.38
CA SER A 63 2.49 0.65 1.05
C SER A 63 3.03 2.02 0.62
N PHE A 64 3.09 2.99 1.54
CA PHE A 64 3.76 4.26 1.26
C PHE A 64 5.25 4.08 0.91
N LEU A 65 5.96 3.24 1.67
CA LEU A 65 7.37 2.94 1.43
C LEU A 65 7.58 2.35 0.04
N TYR A 66 6.75 1.41 -0.39
CA TYR A 66 6.83 0.80 -1.73
C TYR A 66 6.71 1.81 -2.86
N ASN A 67 5.85 2.82 -2.69
CA ASN A 67 5.63 3.84 -3.70
C ASN A 67 6.73 4.91 -3.74
N ASN A 68 7.49 5.12 -2.65
CA ASN A 68 8.34 6.30 -2.50
C ASN A 68 9.82 6.00 -2.19
N ALA A 69 10.15 4.82 -1.69
CA ALA A 69 11.52 4.48 -1.36
C ALA A 69 12.36 4.29 -2.63
N VAL A 70 13.61 4.73 -2.54
CA VAL A 70 14.63 4.53 -3.56
C VAL A 70 15.65 3.54 -3.03
N ASP A 71 16.01 2.55 -3.85
CA ASP A 71 17.05 1.58 -3.53
C ASP A 71 18.41 2.27 -3.28
N GLN A 72 19.21 1.68 -2.40
CA GLN A 72 20.62 2.05 -2.28
C GLN A 72 21.38 1.75 -3.59
N PRO A 73 22.50 2.46 -3.86
CA PRO A 73 23.31 2.20 -5.05
C PRO A 73 23.70 0.72 -5.17
N GLY A 74 23.39 0.12 -6.33
CA GLY A 74 23.66 -1.29 -6.61
C GLY A 74 22.59 -2.28 -6.14
N GLN A 75 21.52 -1.80 -5.51
CA GLN A 75 20.34 -2.59 -5.16
C GLN A 75 19.19 -2.28 -6.12
N ASN A 76 18.24 -3.22 -6.23
CA ASN A 76 17.07 -3.09 -7.11
C ASN A 76 15.80 -3.67 -6.47
N TRP A 77 15.76 -3.77 -5.14
CA TRP A 77 14.67 -4.43 -4.44
C TRP A 77 13.36 -3.66 -4.59
N PHE A 78 13.35 -2.36 -4.28
CA PHE A 78 12.16 -1.52 -4.45
C PHE A 78 11.80 -1.35 -5.91
N ALA A 79 12.77 -1.20 -6.80
CA ALA A 79 12.53 -1.14 -8.24
C ALA A 79 11.86 -2.43 -8.76
N ASN A 80 12.27 -3.60 -8.27
CA ASN A 80 11.64 -4.87 -8.62
C ASN A 80 10.22 -4.96 -8.04
N VAL A 81 10.00 -4.57 -6.78
CA VAL A 81 8.67 -4.54 -6.14
C VAL A 81 7.71 -3.61 -6.89
N GLN A 82 8.17 -2.40 -7.22
CA GLN A 82 7.39 -1.42 -7.98
C GLN A 82 7.02 -1.96 -9.36
N LYS A 83 7.95 -2.66 -10.02
CA LYS A 83 7.70 -3.30 -11.31
C LYS A 83 6.75 -4.49 -11.20
N GLU A 84 6.90 -5.33 -10.19
CA GLU A 84 6.09 -6.53 -9.94
C GLU A 84 4.62 -6.16 -9.73
N TYR A 85 4.36 -5.15 -8.90
CA TYR A 85 3.00 -4.69 -8.62
C TYR A 85 2.51 -3.60 -9.59
N GLY A 86 3.34 -3.19 -10.55
CA GLY A 86 3.03 -2.10 -11.46
C GLY A 86 2.73 -0.78 -10.74
N LEU A 87 3.39 -0.51 -9.61
CA LEU A 87 3.27 0.73 -8.87
C LEU A 87 3.77 1.91 -9.72
N LEU A 88 3.18 3.08 -9.52
CA LEU A 88 3.48 4.31 -10.28
C LEU A 88 3.20 4.24 -11.80
N SER A 89 2.87 3.07 -12.34
CA SER A 89 2.30 2.94 -13.68
C SER A 89 0.81 3.29 -13.67
N GLY A 90 0.29 3.75 -14.81
CA GLY A 90 -1.14 4.02 -14.98
C GLY A 90 -2.00 2.82 -14.57
N PHE A 91 -3.17 3.08 -13.98
CA PHE A 91 -4.14 2.02 -13.70
C PHE A 91 -4.81 1.64 -15.03
N ASN A 92 -4.39 0.54 -15.66
CA ASN A 92 -5.13 -0.03 -16.78
C ASN A 92 -6.45 -0.54 -16.19
N GLY A 93 -7.58 0.07 -16.58
CA GLY A 93 -8.90 -0.29 -16.06
C GLY A 93 -9.24 -1.76 -16.26
N ILE A 94 -10.29 -2.23 -15.58
CA ILE A 94 -10.72 -3.64 -15.64
C ILE A 94 -11.15 -3.96 -17.08
N ILE A 95 -10.50 -4.94 -17.71
CA ILE A 95 -10.90 -5.44 -19.04
C ILE A 95 -12.15 -6.29 -18.85
N GLN A 96 -13.32 -5.74 -19.19
CA GLN A 96 -14.62 -6.39 -19.00
C GLN A 96 -14.90 -7.51 -20.03
N SER A 97 -14.24 -7.49 -21.18
CA SER A 97 -14.32 -8.54 -22.20
C SER A 97 -13.06 -8.60 -23.05
N ALA A 98 -12.58 -9.81 -23.34
CA ALA A 98 -11.54 -10.07 -24.33
C ALA A 98 -12.15 -10.89 -25.45
N ALA A 99 -12.24 -10.30 -26.65
CA ALA A 99 -12.70 -10.97 -27.87
C ALA A 99 -11.60 -10.94 -28.94
N ASP A 100 -11.34 -12.11 -29.52
CA ASP A 100 -10.41 -12.41 -30.62
C ASP A 100 -11.23 -12.47 -31.93
N GLN A 101 -10.93 -11.91 -33.11
CA GLN A 101 -9.76 -11.32 -33.79
C GLN A 101 -10.19 -9.96 -34.40
N GLY A 102 -9.80 -8.82 -33.81
CA GLY A 102 -10.17 -7.48 -34.33
C GLY A 102 -10.31 -6.40 -33.25
N THR A 103 -9.46 -6.46 -32.24
CA THR A 103 -9.79 -6.08 -30.86
C THR A 103 -9.79 -4.57 -30.58
N SER A 104 -10.98 -3.96 -30.57
CA SER A 104 -11.25 -2.76 -29.76
C SER A 104 -11.51 -3.21 -28.31
N ALA A 105 -10.49 -3.18 -27.46
CA ALA A 105 -10.67 -3.37 -26.03
C ALA A 105 -11.38 -2.15 -25.44
N ALA A 106 -12.68 -2.27 -25.16
CA ALA A 106 -13.40 -1.26 -24.39
C ALA A 106 -13.08 -1.48 -22.91
N THR A 107 -12.07 -0.77 -22.41
CA THR A 107 -11.76 -0.73 -20.97
C THR A 107 -12.88 0.04 -20.28
N VAL A 108 -13.84 -0.67 -19.70
CA VAL A 108 -14.86 -0.02 -18.84
C VAL A 108 -14.17 0.29 -17.52
N VAL A 109 -13.82 1.57 -17.34
CA VAL A 109 -13.38 2.10 -16.05
C VAL A 109 -14.62 2.09 -15.14
N PRO A 110 -14.69 1.20 -14.15
CA PRO A 110 -15.83 1.15 -13.23
C PRO A 110 -16.04 2.51 -12.57
N ASP A 111 -17.28 2.92 -12.31
CA ASP A 111 -17.57 4.27 -11.80
C ASP A 111 -16.86 4.58 -10.46
N TRP A 112 -16.56 3.56 -9.65
CA TRP A 112 -15.79 3.72 -8.43
C TRP A 112 -14.30 4.03 -8.65
N VAL A 113 -13.73 3.61 -9.78
CA VAL A 113 -12.34 3.98 -10.15
C VAL A 113 -12.27 5.47 -10.54
N LYS A 114 -13.40 6.08 -10.95
CA LYS A 114 -13.47 7.52 -11.27
C LYS A 114 -13.53 8.39 -10.02
N SER A 115 -14.02 7.88 -8.89
CA SER A 115 -14.09 8.58 -7.62
C SER A 115 -12.92 8.28 -6.68
N ALA A 116 -12.18 7.20 -6.92
CA ALA A 116 -11.00 6.84 -6.15
C ALA A 116 -9.85 7.83 -6.41
N THR A 117 -9.16 8.21 -5.34
CA THR A 117 -7.92 9.00 -5.43
C THR A 117 -6.80 8.17 -6.06
N LEU A 118 -5.82 8.83 -6.67
CA LEU A 118 -4.66 8.12 -7.24
C LEU A 118 -3.93 7.28 -6.18
N GLN A 119 -3.93 7.72 -4.92
CA GLN A 119 -3.32 7.00 -3.81
C GLN A 119 -4.05 5.69 -3.50
N GLU A 120 -5.37 5.69 -3.54
CA GLU A 120 -6.18 4.47 -3.33
C GLU A 120 -6.01 3.49 -4.48
N LEU A 121 -5.86 3.99 -5.71
CA LEU A 121 -5.53 3.18 -6.86
C LEU A 121 -4.14 2.51 -6.72
N GLN A 122 -3.17 3.17 -6.09
CA GLN A 122 -1.88 2.56 -5.77
C GLN A 122 -2.00 1.54 -4.64
N TRP A 123 -2.78 1.82 -3.60
CA TRP A 123 -3.01 0.88 -2.50
C TRP A 123 -3.66 -0.43 -2.94
N MET A 124 -4.48 -0.40 -3.99
CA MET A 124 -5.03 -1.63 -4.56
C MET A 124 -4.01 -2.49 -5.31
N LYS A 125 -2.86 -1.94 -5.70
CA LYS A 125 -1.85 -2.68 -6.46
C LYS A 125 -0.91 -3.49 -5.57
N ASP A 126 -0.61 -3.01 -4.37
CA ASP A 126 0.30 -3.69 -3.44
C ASP A 126 -0.45 -4.46 -2.33
N PRO A 127 0.11 -5.58 -1.85
CA PRO A 127 -0.58 -6.44 -0.88
C PRO A 127 -0.82 -5.79 0.48
N PHE A 128 -0.01 -4.79 0.87
CA PHE A 128 -0.16 -4.12 2.17
C PHE A 128 -1.23 -3.02 2.09
N GLY A 129 -1.28 -2.28 0.99
CA GLY A 129 -2.36 -1.35 0.67
C GLY A 129 -3.70 -2.07 0.60
N GLN A 130 -3.78 -3.25 -0.03
CA GLN A 130 -5.00 -4.07 -0.06
C GLN A 130 -5.46 -4.49 1.35
N ARG A 131 -4.53 -4.91 2.21
CA ARG A 131 -4.85 -5.27 3.61
C ARG A 131 -5.34 -4.06 4.39
N PHE A 132 -4.67 -2.91 4.24
CA PHE A 132 -5.09 -1.66 4.88
C PHE A 132 -6.49 -1.25 4.44
N LEU A 133 -6.78 -1.28 3.13
CA LEU A 133 -8.11 -1.04 2.58
C LEU A 133 -9.15 -2.03 3.13
N GLY A 134 -8.80 -3.31 3.26
CA GLY A 134 -9.68 -4.33 3.85
C GLY A 134 -10.11 -3.97 5.27
N TYR A 135 -9.18 -3.54 6.12
CA TYR A 135 -9.51 -3.08 7.48
C TYR A 135 -10.36 -1.81 7.49
N LEU A 136 -10.07 -0.85 6.60
CA LEU A 136 -10.90 0.34 6.45
C LEU A 136 -12.34 -0.02 6.03
N GLN A 137 -12.51 -1.00 5.14
CA GLN A 137 -13.82 -1.48 4.71
C GLN A 137 -14.59 -2.20 5.82
N MET A 138 -13.89 -2.93 6.71
CA MET A 138 -14.52 -3.62 7.85
C MET A 138 -15.17 -2.68 8.86
N MET A 139 -14.74 -1.41 8.95
CA MET A 139 -15.36 -0.41 9.82
C MET A 139 -16.75 0.03 9.34
N GLY A 140 -17.15 -0.39 8.13
CA GLY A 140 -18.52 -0.28 7.64
C GLY A 140 -18.89 1.14 7.20
N SER A 141 -19.12 1.32 5.90
CA SER A 141 -19.83 2.47 5.30
C SER A 141 -19.15 3.83 5.13
N VAL A 142 -17.86 4.04 5.45
CA VAL A 142 -17.20 5.33 5.13
C VAL A 142 -16.87 5.45 3.63
N TRP A 143 -16.55 4.33 3.00
CA TRP A 143 -16.57 4.18 1.54
C TRP A 143 -17.87 3.48 1.14
N SER A 144 -18.94 4.27 1.07
CA SER A 144 -20.11 3.89 0.30
C SER A 144 -19.69 3.79 -1.15
N LEU A 145 -19.41 2.57 -1.62
CA LEU A 145 -19.63 2.21 -3.02
C LEU A 145 -21.16 2.13 -3.23
N VAL A 146 -21.82 3.30 -3.23
CA VAL A 146 -23.18 3.53 -3.73
C VAL A 146 -23.09 4.67 -4.73
#